data_AF-A0A6N8EI07-F1
#
_entry.id   AF-A0A6N8EI07-F1
#
_cell.length_a   1.000
_cell.length_b   1.000
_cell.length_c   1.000
_cell.angle_alpha   90.00
_cell.angle_beta   90.00
_cell.angle_gamma   90.00
#
_symmetry.space_group_name_H-M   'P 1'
#
loop_
_entity.id
_entity.type
_entity.pdbx_description
1 polymer ?
#
loop_
_entity_poly.entity_id
_entity_poly.type
_entity_poly.pdbx_seq_one_letter_code
_entity_poly.pdbx_strand_id
1 'polypeptide(L)'
;LVDSQSQQDPTFRTPLCYTRLTAAEALKQLRQQGVAEEALPAPSTMALVLNRNGYRLRPVLKAKPQKNSRNRRDLRQYRRQRWPPDRHRRYPQALEY
;
A
#
# COMPACT_ATOMS: atom_id res chain seq x y z
N LEU A 1 6.70 23.23 0.78
CA LEU A 1 7.03 22.33 1.90
C LEU A 1 6.35 21.00 1.62
N VAL A 2 7.11 19.92 1.44
CA VAL A 2 6.53 18.57 1.31
C VAL A 2 6.27 18.09 2.74
N ASP A 3 5.00 17.97 3.10
CA ASP A 3 4.58 17.50 4.42
C ASP A 3 4.99 16.03 4.61
N SER A 4 5.37 15.65 5.83
CA SER A 4 5.76 14.28 6.22
C SER A 4 4.69 13.23 5.90
N GLN A 5 3.41 13.63 5.86
CA GLN A 5 2.25 12.79 5.53
C GLN A 5 1.92 12.75 4.03
N SER A 6 2.73 13.40 3.20
CA SER A 6 2.51 13.52 1.77
C SER A 6 3.07 12.31 1.01
N GLN A 7 2.22 11.66 0.21
CA GLN A 7 2.56 10.53 -0.65
C GLN A 7 2.55 10.99 -2.11
N GLN A 8 3.67 10.80 -2.82
CA GLN A 8 3.74 11.07 -4.26
C GLN A 8 2.65 10.30 -5.03
N ASP A 9 2.12 10.87 -6.11
CA ASP A 9 1.27 10.14 -7.07
C ASP A 9 1.87 8.75 -7.35
N PRO A 10 1.15 7.65 -7.06
CA PRO A 10 1.67 6.29 -7.19
C PRO A 10 2.08 5.95 -8.63
N THR A 11 1.57 6.67 -9.63
CA THR A 11 1.95 6.49 -11.04
C THR A 11 3.17 7.32 -11.45
N PHE A 12 3.64 8.23 -10.58
CA PHE A 12 4.73 9.18 -10.86
C PHE A 12 4.53 10.00 -12.15
N ARG A 13 3.28 10.14 -12.63
CA ARG A 13 2.95 10.88 -13.85
C ARG A 13 2.78 12.37 -13.61
N THR A 14 2.46 12.74 -12.38
CA THR A 14 2.27 14.13 -11.98
C THR A 14 3.17 14.48 -10.78
N PRO A 15 3.57 15.75 -10.62
CA PRO A 15 4.26 16.22 -9.42
C PRO A 15 3.30 16.41 -8.22
N LEU A 16 2.06 15.92 -8.33
CA LEU A 16 1.07 16.03 -7.26
C LEU A 16 1.40 15.02 -6.15
N CYS A 17 1.35 15.50 -4.92
CA CYS A 17 1.45 14.66 -3.73
C CYS A 17 0.11 14.66 -3.00
N TYR A 18 -0.37 13.47 -2.64
CA TYR A 18 -1.59 13.27 -1.87
C TYR A 18 -1.26 13.21 -0.39
N THR A 19 -1.97 13.96 0.44
CA THR A 19 -1.94 13.79 1.89
C THR A 19 -3.06 12.86 2.33
N ARG A 20 -2.84 12.10 3.41
CA ARG A 20 -3.94 11.39 4.06
C ARG A 20 -4.82 12.42 4.76
N LEU A 21 -6.01 12.62 4.23
CA LEU A 21 -6.90 13.68 4.66
C LEU A 21 -8.25 13.08 5.10
N THR A 22 -8.54 13.23 6.39
CA THR A 22 -9.82 12.78 6.96
C THR A 22 -10.89 13.85 6.77
N ALA A 23 -12.18 13.46 6.77
CA ALA A 23 -13.27 14.43 6.66
C ALA A 23 -13.29 15.45 7.80
N ALA A 24 -12.93 15.04 9.02
CA ALA A 24 -12.86 15.92 10.18
C ALA A 24 -11.73 16.97 10.04
N GLU A 25 -10.55 16.53 9.58
CA GLU A 25 -9.45 17.45 9.31
C GLU A 25 -9.75 18.40 8.14
N ALA A 26 -10.42 17.90 7.09
CA ALA A 26 -10.87 18.73 5.97
C ALA A 26 -11.75 19.89 6.46
N LEU A 27 -12.74 19.58 7.31
CA LEU A 27 -13.62 20.59 7.88
C LEU A 27 -12.86 21.57 8.78
N LYS A 28 -11.93 21.07 9.60
CA LYS A 28 -11.07 21.93 10.43
C LYS A 28 -10.22 22.89 9.57
N GLN A 29 -9.64 22.39 8.48
CA GLN A 29 -8.85 23.21 7.56
C GLN A 29 -9.70 24.25 6.83
N LEU A 30 -10.92 23.90 6.39
CA LEU A 30 -11.84 24.86 5.77
C LEU A 30 -12.24 25.98 6.73
N ARG A 31 -12.50 25.65 8.00
CA ARG A 31 -12.71 26.65 9.05
C ARG A 31 -11.52 27.59 9.21
N GLN A 32 -10.31 27.03 9.24
CA GLN A 32 -9.07 27.81 9.32
C GLN A 32 -8.85 28.71 8.10
N GLN A 33 -9.36 28.31 6.93
CA GLN A 33 -9.33 29.11 5.70
C GLN A 33 -10.41 30.21 5.67
N GLY A 34 -11.28 30.28 6.68
CA GLY A 34 -12.32 31.31 6.79
C GLY A 34 -13.62 30.97 6.08
N VAL A 35 -13.87 29.70 5.74
CA VAL A 35 -15.17 29.27 5.22
C VAL A 35 -16.22 29.37 6.32
N ALA A 36 -17.33 30.06 6.04
CA ALA A 36 -18.45 30.22 6.96
C ALA A 36 -19.05 28.85 7.35
N GLU A 37 -19.49 28.69 8.61
CA GLU A 37 -20.05 27.43 9.11
C GLU A 37 -21.27 26.97 8.31
N GLU A 38 -22.09 27.91 7.83
CA GLU A 38 -23.28 27.65 7.02
C GLU A 38 -22.93 27.08 5.64
N ALA A 39 -21.73 27.36 5.15
CA ALA A 39 -21.22 26.84 3.89
C ALA A 39 -20.46 25.52 4.05
N LEU A 40 -20.17 25.09 5.29
CA LEU A 40 -19.49 23.83 5.52
C LEU A 40 -20.44 22.65 5.29
N PRO A 41 -20.03 21.64 4.50
CA PRO A 41 -20.83 20.45 4.35
C PRO A 41 -20.86 19.66 5.66
N ALA A 42 -21.93 18.90 5.88
CA ALA A 42 -21.98 17.92 6.96
C ALA A 42 -20.79 16.93 6.85
N PRO A 43 -20.31 16.36 7.96
CA PRO A 43 -19.16 15.44 7.95
C PRO A 43 -19.31 14.25 6.99
N SER A 44 -20.51 13.68 6.87
CA SER A 44 -20.83 12.61 5.91
C SER A 44 -20.74 13.08 4.47
N THR A 45 -21.25 14.28 4.17
CA THR A 45 -21.15 14.92 2.86
C THR A 45 -19.69 15.22 2.51
N MET A 46 -18.89 15.70 3.46
CA MET A 46 -17.45 15.90 3.26
C MET A 46 -16.75 14.59 2.90
N ALA A 47 -17.04 13.50 3.60
CA ALA A 47 -16.48 12.18 3.27
C ALA A 47 -16.85 11.75 1.84
N LEU A 48 -18.07 11.99 1.39
CA LEU A 48 -18.49 11.72 0.01
C LEU A 48 -17.72 12.57 -1.01
N VAL A 49 -17.53 13.87 -0.74
CA VAL A 49 -16.73 14.77 -1.60
C VAL A 49 -15.29 14.27 -1.70
N LEU A 50 -14.67 13.92 -0.58
CA LEU A 50 -13.31 13.38 -0.55
C LEU A 50 -13.20 12.07 -1.33
N ASN A 51 -14.16 11.15 -1.17
CA ASN A 51 -14.21 9.91 -1.93
C ASN A 51 -14.33 10.16 -3.45
N ARG A 52 -15.14 11.15 -3.86
CA ARG A 52 -15.28 11.57 -5.28
C ARG A 52 -13.95 12.13 -5.82
N ASN A 53 -13.24 12.91 -5.00
CA ASN A 53 -11.93 13.47 -5.33
C ASN A 53 -10.78 12.45 -5.27
N GLY A 54 -11.06 11.18 -4.99
CA GLY A 54 -10.07 10.10 -5.01
C GLY A 54 -9.41 9.80 -3.68
N TYR A 55 -9.80 10.48 -2.58
CA TYR A 55 -9.37 10.17 -1.21
C TYR A 55 -10.12 8.97 -0.63
N ARG A 56 -10.07 7.85 -1.35
CA ARG A 56 -10.69 6.58 -0.96
C ARG A 56 -9.64 5.49 -0.83
N LEU A 57 -9.93 4.49 -0.03
CA LEU A 57 -9.11 3.29 0.03
C LEU A 57 -9.12 2.61 -1.35
N ARG A 58 -7.93 2.41 -1.91
CA ARG A 58 -7.73 1.63 -3.12
C ARG A 58 -6.93 0.37 -2.76
N PRO A 59 -7.35 -0.81 -3.22
CA PRO A 59 -6.51 -2.00 -3.07
C PRO A 59 -5.22 -1.76 -3.86
N VAL A 60 -4.11 -1.69 -3.14
CA VAL A 60 -2.79 -1.62 -3.76
C VAL A 60 -2.40 -3.03 -4.14
N LEU A 61 -2.34 -3.31 -5.43
CA LEU A 61 -1.73 -4.55 -5.92
C LEU A 61 -0.27 -4.53 -5.46
N LYS A 62 0.10 -5.50 -4.63
CA LYS A 62 1.51 -5.71 -4.30
C LYS A 62 2.26 -6.04 -5.57
N ALA A 63 3.49 -5.54 -5.67
CA ALA A 63 4.32 -5.74 -6.85
C ALA A 63 4.46 -7.24 -7.16
N LYS A 64 4.30 -7.59 -8.44
CA LYS A 64 4.76 -8.87 -8.99
C LYS A 64 6.10 -8.60 -9.70
N PRO A 65 7.23 -8.58 -8.99
CA PRO A 65 8.52 -8.22 -9.58
C PRO A 65 8.83 -9.21 -10.72
N GLN A 66 8.90 -8.71 -11.95
CA GLN A 66 9.35 -9.50 -13.08
C GLN A 66 10.88 -9.52 -13.10
N LYS A 67 11.46 -10.62 -12.61
CA LYS A 67 12.91 -10.82 -12.65
C LYS A 67 13.37 -10.93 -14.11
N ASN A 68 14.33 -10.10 -14.52
CA ASN A 68 14.89 -10.12 -15.87
C ASN A 68 15.56 -11.48 -16.14
N SER A 69 15.05 -12.22 -17.13
CA SER A 69 15.55 -13.55 -17.50
C SER A 69 16.97 -13.54 -18.08
N ARG A 70 17.46 -12.39 -18.55
CA ARG A 70 18.83 -12.23 -19.08
C ARG A 70 19.90 -12.25 -18.00
N ASN A 71 19.60 -11.81 -16.77
CA ASN A 71 20.53 -11.87 -15.65
C ASN A 71 20.30 -13.15 -14.82
N ARG A 72 20.61 -14.30 -15.45
CA ARG A 72 20.42 -15.66 -14.89
C ARG A 72 21.56 -16.11 -13.98
N ARG A 73 22.45 -15.21 -13.53
CA ARG A 73 23.67 -15.56 -12.78
C ARG A 73 23.33 -16.16 -11.40
N ASP A 74 22.32 -15.64 -10.72
CA ASP A 74 21.92 -16.13 -9.39
C ASP A 74 21.23 -17.51 -9.42
N LEU A 75 20.52 -17.84 -10.51
CA LEU A 75 19.80 -19.11 -10.64
C LEU A 75 20.75 -20.31 -10.79
N ARG A 76 22.02 -20.08 -11.17
CA ARG A 76 23.03 -21.15 -11.29
C ARG A 76 23.58 -21.60 -9.94
N GLN A 77 23.56 -20.74 -8.91
CA GLN A 77 24.09 -21.09 -7.60
C GLN A 77 23.11 -22.00 -6.82
N TYR A 78 21.80 -21.78 -6.96
CA TYR A 78 20.76 -22.63 -6.32
C TYR A 78 20.66 -24.05 -6.90
N ARG A 79 21.08 -24.28 -8.16
CA ARG A 79 21.07 -25.63 -8.75
C ARG A 79 22.28 -26.48 -8.34
N ARG A 80 23.33 -25.86 -7.77
CA ARG A 80 24.53 -26.56 -7.27
C ARG A 80 24.46 -26.89 -5.78
N GLN A 81 23.60 -26.22 -5.00
CA GLN A 81 23.27 -26.62 -3.65
C GLN A 81 22.09 -27.62 -3.68
N ARG A 82 22.34 -28.78 -4.28
CA ARG A 82 21.48 -29.94 -4.13
C ARG A 82 21.67 -30.42 -2.69
N TRP A 83 20.75 -30.04 -1.81
CA TRP A 83 20.62 -30.68 -0.50
C TRP A 83 20.61 -32.20 -0.72
N PRO A 84 21.46 -32.99 -0.04
CA PRO A 84 21.38 -34.43 -0.16
C PRO A 84 20.02 -34.87 0.42
N PRO A 85 19.33 -35.86 -0.15
CA PRO A 85 18.18 -36.41 0.55
C PRO A 85 18.68 -37.04 1.85
N ASP A 86 18.27 -36.48 2.98
CA ASP A 86 18.50 -37.05 4.31
C ASP A 86 17.90 -38.46 4.34
N ARG A 87 18.76 -39.49 4.31
CA ARG A 87 18.32 -40.91 4.32
C ARG A 87 17.94 -41.45 5.70
N HIS A 88 17.99 -40.62 6.74
CA HIS A 88 17.61 -41.03 8.09
C HIS A 88 16.82 -39.93 8.81
N ARG A 89 15.57 -39.71 8.41
CA ARG A 89 14.56 -39.16 9.32
C ARG A 89 13.37 -40.10 9.35
N ARG A 90 13.39 -41.02 10.32
CA ARG A 90 12.23 -41.80 10.73
C ARG A 90 11.13 -40.80 11.11
N TYR A 91 9.98 -40.85 10.44
CA TYR A 91 8.78 -40.24 10.98
C TYR A 91 8.34 -41.09 12.18
N PRO A 92 8.15 -40.53 13.38
CA PRO A 92 7.42 -41.26 14.41
C PRO A 92 5.98 -41.43 13.93
N GLN A 93 5.51 -42.68 13.86
CA GLN A 93 4.10 -43.02 13.75
C GLN A 93 3.38 -42.42 14.96
N ALA A 94 2.73 -41.28 14.77
CA ALA A 94 1.79 -40.75 15.74
C ALA A 94 0.45 -41.45 15.54
N LEU A 95 0.24 -42.47 16.39
CA LEU A 95 -1.03 -42.95 16.97
C LEU A 95 -2.29 -42.89 16.08
N GLU A 96 -2.69 -44.09 15.63
CA GLU A 96 -4.08 -44.43 15.39
C GLU A 96 -4.88 -44.39 16.72
N TYR A 97 -6.08 -43.80 16.65
CA TYR A 97 -7.21 -43.76 17.61
C TYR A 97 -7.00 -43.19 19.02
#